data_AF-A0A2H6FSJ9-F1
#
_entry.id   AF-A0A2H6FSJ9-F1
#
_cell.length_a   1.000
_cell.length_b   1.000
_cell.length_c   1.000
_cell.angle_alpha   90.00
_cell.angle_beta   90.00
_cell.angle_gamma   90.00
#
_symmetry.space_group_name_H-M   'P 1'
#
loop_
_entity.id
_entity.type
_entity.pdbx_description
1 polymer ?
#
loop_
_entity_poly.entity_id
_entity_poly.type
_entity_poly.pdbx_seq_one_letter_code
_entity_poly.pdbx_strand_id
1 'polypeptide(L)' 'MRIVAVGIIIFGVILVIKPTPFARILERFYKHYPLVRLAPENKLKSRDGFIIAFGITLIVVGILAAVL' A
#
# COMPACT_ATOMS: atom_id res chain seq x y z
N MET A 1 6.27 8.99 20.14
CA MET A 1 5.74 8.65 18.80
C MET A 1 6.05 7.19 18.35
N ARG A 2 6.67 6.35 19.19
CA ARG A 2 7.05 4.97 18.83
C ARG A 2 5.88 4.02 18.52
N ILE A 3 4.73 4.19 19.18
CA ILE A 3 3.53 3.36 18.95
C ILE A 3 3.00 3.53 17.52
N VAL A 4 3.01 4.76 17.00
CA VAL A 4 2.59 5.07 15.63
C VAL A 4 3.57 4.46 14.63
N ALA A 5 4.87 4.55 14.90
CA ALA A 5 5.91 3.94 14.07
C ALA A 5 5.77 2.40 13.99
N VAL A 6 5.50 1.73 15.12
CA VAL A 6 5.23 0.29 15.15
C VAL A 6 3.98 -0.07 14.33
N GLY A 7 2.91 0.73 14.43
CA GLY A 7 1.71 0.53 13.61
C GLY A 7 2.01 0.64 12.11
N ILE A 8 2.84 1.60 11.70
CA ILE A 8 3.27 1.78 10.31
C ILE A 8 4.09 0.58 9.82
N ILE A 9 5.02 0.08 10.64
CA ILE A 9 5.84 -1.09 10.30
C ILE A 9 4.95 -2.32 10.11
N ILE A 10 4.03 -2.58 11.04
CA ILE A 10 3.11 -3.72 10.96
C ILE A 10 2.25 -3.62 9.70
N PHE A 11 1.74 -2.44 9.38
CA PHE A 11 0.95 -2.22 8.18
C PHE A 11 1.76 -2.46 6.90
N GLY A 12 3.02 -1.98 6.86
CA GLY A 12 3.94 -2.24 5.76
C GLY A 12 4.23 -3.74 5.58
N VAL A 13 4.44 -4.48 6.67
CA VAL A 13 4.64 -5.95 6.62
C VAL A 13 3.41 -6.66 6.07
N ILE A 14 2.20 -6.26 6.48
CA ILE A 14 0.95 -6.84 5.96
C ILE A 14 0.83 -6.63 4.45
N LEU A 15 1.18 -5.44 3.95
CA LEU A 15 1.16 -5.12 2.52
C LEU A 15 2.15 -5.98 1.72
N VAL A 16 3.32 -6.30 2.28
CA VAL A 16 4.33 -7.14 1.63
C VAL A 16 3.92 -8.61 1.60
N ILE A 17 3.33 -9.14 2.67
CA ILE A 17 2.92 -10.56 2.76
C ILE A 17 1.69 -10.83 1.89
N LYS A 18 0.73 -9.89 1.85
CA LYS A 18 -0.55 -10.07 1.14
C LYS A 18 -0.82 -8.92 0.17
N PRO A 19 -0.02 -8.77 -0.90
CA PRO A 19 -0.16 -7.66 -1.84
C PRO A 19 -1.43 -7.76 -2.69
N THR A 20 -1.78 -8.96 -3.15
CA THR A 20 -2.89 -9.22 -4.07
C THR A 20 -4.29 -8.88 -3.52
N PRO A 21 -4.66 -9.22 -2.27
CA PRO A 21 -5.94 -8.78 -1.71
C PRO A 21 -5.99 -7.25 -1.52
N PHE A 22 -4.88 -6.63 -1.13
CA PHE A 22 -4.80 -5.17 -1.01
C PHE A 22 -4.92 -4.47 -2.36
N ALA A 23 -4.26 -4.99 -3.41
CA ALA A 23 -4.41 -4.50 -4.78
C ALA A 23 -5.87 -4.51 -5.23
N ARG A 24 -6.61 -5.60 -4.93
CA ARG A 24 -8.05 -5.71 -5.25
C ARG A 24 -8.92 -4.74 -4.45
N ILE A 25 -8.61 -4.50 -3.18
CA ILE A 25 -9.32 -3.52 -2.36
C ILE A 25 -9.07 -2.11 -2.91
N LEU A 26 -7.82 -1.78 -3.23
CA LEU A 26 -7.45 -0.51 -3.87
C LEU A 26 -8.20 -0.34 -5.20
N GLU A 27 -8.19 -1.36 -6.06
CA GLU A 27 -8.89 -1.34 -7.34
C GLU A 27 -10.39 -1.07 -7.15
N ARG A 28 -11.03 -1.73 -6.17
CA ARG A 28 -12.45 -1.54 -5.87
C ARG A 28 -12.74 -0.14 -5.30
N PHE A 29 -11.85 0.39 -4.47
CA PHE A 29 -11.95 1.74 -3.94
C PHE A 29 -11.83 2.78 -5.06
N TYR A 30 -10.81 2.66 -5.90
CA TYR A 30 -10.59 3.58 -7.01
C TYR A 30 -11.66 3.49 -8.08
N LYS A 31 -12.30 2.33 -8.30
CA LYS A 31 -13.45 2.20 -9.22
C LYS A 31 -14.63 3.14 -8.89
N HIS A 32 -14.75 3.57 -7.62
CA HIS A 32 -15.78 4.54 -7.22
C HIS A 32 -15.40 5.99 -7.56
N TYR A 33 -14.14 6.28 -7.89
CA TYR A 33 -13.70 7.61 -8.26
C TYR A 33 -13.95 7.91 -9.75
N PRO A 34 -14.60 9.04 -10.09
CA PRO A 34 -14.95 9.37 -11.48
C PRO A 34 -13.73 9.52 -12.39
N LEU A 35 -12.60 10.01 -11.87
CA LEU A 35 -11.33 10.17 -12.61
C LEU A 35 -10.75 8.83 -13.09
N VAL A 36 -11.00 7.77 -12.33
CA VAL A 36 -10.48 6.43 -12.56
C VAL A 36 -11.33 5.68 -13.60
N ARG A 37 -12.61 6.05 -13.71
CA ARG A 37 -13.57 5.49 -14.67
C ARG A 37 -13.20 5.79 -16.14
N LEU A 38 -12.39 6.83 -16.36
CA LEU A 38 -11.85 7.23 -17.66
C LEU A 38 -10.51 6.55 -17.99
N ALA A 39 -9.87 5.90 -17.01
CA ALA A 39 -8.61 5.21 -17.22
C ALA A 39 -8.86 3.81 -17.80
N PRO A 40 -8.06 3.37 -18.79
CA PRO A 40 -8.15 2.00 -19.31
C PRO A 40 -8.04 0.98 -18.17
N GLU A 41 -8.91 -0.03 -18.12
CA GLU A 41 -8.98 -1.00 -17.01
C GLU A 41 -7.63 -1.67 -16.70
N ASN A 42 -6.79 -1.82 -17.73
CA ASN A 42 -5.45 -2.41 -17.64
C ASN A 42 -4.45 -1.54 -16.85
N LYS A 43 -4.71 -0.23 -16.72
CA LYS A 43 -3.90 0.72 -15.94
C LYS A 43 -4.27 0.72 -14.46
N LEU A 44 -5.46 0.21 -14.12
CA LEU A 44 -5.92 0.11 -12.73
C LEU A 44 -5.46 -1.14 -12.00
N LYS A 45 -4.98 -2.14 -12.74
CA LYS A 45 -4.34 -3.31 -12.15
C LYS A 45 -3.09 -2.85 -11.41
N SER A 46 -3.25 -2.61 -10.11
CA SER A 46 -2.15 -2.34 -9.22
C SER A 46 -1.25 -3.58 -9.25
N ARG A 47 -0.08 -3.45 -9.88
CA ARG A 47 0.88 -4.55 -9.96
C ARG A 47 1.29 -4.91 -8.54
N ASP A 48 1.30 -6.19 -8.20
CA ASP A 48 1.69 -6.66 -6.87
C ASP A 48 3.05 -6.07 -6.45
N GLY A 49 3.97 -5.87 -7.39
CA GLY A 49 5.25 -5.20 -7.16
C GLY A 49 5.14 -3.76 -6.64
N PHE A 50 4.12 -2.99 -7.03
CA PHE A 50 3.90 -1.64 -6.50
C PHE A 50 3.44 -1.68 -5.04
N ILE A 51 2.53 -2.60 -4.69
CA ILE A 51 2.05 -2.78 -3.31
C ILE A 51 3.20 -3.24 -2.41
N ILE A 52 4.05 -4.16 -2.89
CA ILE A 52 5.23 -4.63 -2.18
C ILE A 52 6.23 -3.47 -1.98
N ALA A 53 6.55 -2.71 -3.03
CA ALA A 53 7.46 -1.57 -2.93
C ALA A 53 6.95 -0.50 -1.95
N PHE A 54 5.63 -0.25 -1.96
CA PHE A 54 4.99 0.66 -1.02
C PHE A 54 5.06 0.14 0.42
N GLY A 55 4.79 -1.15 0.63
CA GLY A 55 4.93 -1.80 1.94
C GLY A 55 6.36 -1.75 2.48
N ILE A 56 7.37 -2.01 1.64
CA ILE A 56 8.80 -1.89 2.01
C ILE A 56 9.12 -0.44 2.41
N THR A 57 8.66 0.54 1.63
CA THR A 57 8.89 1.96 1.92
C THR A 57 8.32 2.34 3.28
N LEU A 58 7.10 1.88 3.60
CA LEU A 58 6.48 2.10 4.91
C LEU A 58 7.28 1.46 6.05
N ILE A 59 7.82 0.24 5.86
CA ILE A 59 8.68 -0.41 6.85
C ILE A 59 9.93 0.44 7.09
N VAL A 60 10.61 0.88 6.03
CA VAL A 60 11.84 1.69 6.15
C VAL A 60 11.58 3.02 6.86
N VAL A 61 10.52 3.73 6.47
CA VAL A 61 10.13 5.00 7.11
C VAL A 61 9.72 4.78 8.56
N GLY A 62 8.96 3.72 8.84
CA GLY A 62 8.54 3.37 10.20
C GLY A 62 9.73 3.02 11.10
N ILE A 63 10.73 2.30 10.59
CA ILE A 63 11.97 2.02 11.32
C ILE A 63 12.73 3.31 11.60
N LEU A 64 12.93 4.17 10.59
CA LEU A 64 13.59 5.46 10.75
C LEU A 64 12.89 6.33 11.80
N ALA A 65 11.56 6.40 11.76
CA ALA A 65 10.75 7.16 12.72
C ALA A 65 10.69 6.53 14.13
N ALA A 66 11.04 5.26 14.29
CA ALA A 66 11.15 4.61 15.60
C ALA A 66 12.54 4.82 16.24
N VAL A 67 13.56 4.98 15.39
CA VAL A 67 14.98 5.11 15.77
C VAL A 67 15.38 6.56 16.01
N LEU A 68 14.90 7.52 15.21
CA LEU A 68 15.00 8.96 15.49
C LEU A 68 14.09 9.36 16.66
#